data_AF-A0A924RW31-F1
#
_entry.id   AF-A0A924RW31-F1
#
_cell.length_a   1.000
_cell.length_b   1.000
_cell.length_c   1.000
_cell.angle_alpha   90.00
_cell.angle_beta   90.00
_cell.angle_gamma   90.00
#
_symmetry.space_group_name_H-M   'P 1'
#
loop_
_entity.id
_entity.type
_entity.pdbx_description
1 polymer ?
#
loop_
_entity_poly.entity_id
_entity_poly.type
_entity_poly.pdbx_seq_one_letter_code
_entity_poly.pdbx_strand_id
1 'polypeptide(L)'
;MTKEVLNSNNASIKRFLNPVQELRLIITNAKSQENIPLAFYQSAARQYLFYLEALCRIYKNTNNNKLFKKLKFNIKSLEDQLGKVDQYESFHNKFSKLKDFPAVLLNQLFQHFQNELNNLSNLLIKDNWLNDKKNRVDKIITQLDKVDWLNPEEEKKAIAKTIRKEIKTVLKDYKSEKLNFDKIEEGVHEFRRNLRWISINAQALNGLIQLKKDEKAADFKKYLTHEVINSLFNKMPKNRADLEVIEFSESAFYALSWLIAESGDLKDEGLELICIEKLMKETDFITDDKIATEAKKFAQNVQLSLKEIKAKMKTLVDAFIYDDKILEILKKDLKAV
;
A
#
# COMPACT_ATOMS: atom_id res chain seq x y z
N MET A 1 -14.23 -25.33 -14.52
CA MET A 1 -15.42 -24.45 -14.46
C MET A 1 -15.12 -23.21 -15.28
N THR A 2 -15.62 -23.21 -16.50
CA THR A 2 -15.39 -22.21 -17.55
C THR A 2 -16.49 -21.14 -17.46
N LYS A 3 -16.08 -19.86 -17.44
CA LYS A 3 -16.83 -18.68 -17.94
C LYS A 3 -18.35 -18.63 -17.72
N GLU A 4 -18.82 -18.77 -16.49
CA GLU A 4 -19.93 -17.91 -16.04
C GLU A 4 -19.31 -16.88 -15.10
N VAL A 5 -18.75 -15.82 -15.70
CA VAL A 5 -18.54 -14.58 -14.96
C VAL A 5 -19.92 -14.21 -14.45
N LEU A 6 -20.08 -14.20 -13.12
CA LEU A 6 -21.26 -13.67 -12.45
C LEU A 6 -21.78 -12.48 -13.25
N ASN A 7 -22.91 -12.66 -13.92
CA ASN A 7 -23.52 -11.66 -14.78
C ASN A 7 -24.25 -10.64 -13.91
N SER A 8 -23.51 -10.11 -12.94
CA SER A 8 -24.01 -9.13 -12.03
C SER A 8 -23.84 -7.77 -12.69
N ASN A 9 -24.96 -7.17 -13.05
CA ASN A 9 -25.01 -5.77 -13.48
C ASN A 9 -24.64 -4.79 -12.35
N ASN A 10 -24.39 -5.29 -11.13
CA ASN A 10 -24.02 -4.46 -10.00
C ASN A 10 -22.54 -4.01 -10.10
N ALA A 11 -22.32 -2.69 -10.10
CA ALA A 11 -20.98 -2.11 -10.20
C ALA A 11 -20.06 -2.46 -9.01
N SER A 12 -20.64 -2.68 -7.82
CA SER A 12 -19.93 -3.03 -6.57
C SER A 12 -19.18 -4.34 -6.68
N ILE A 13 -19.86 -5.40 -7.10
CA ILE A 13 -19.22 -6.70 -7.24
C ILE A 13 -18.19 -6.68 -8.36
N LYS A 14 -18.43 -5.93 -9.46
CA LYS A 14 -17.45 -5.78 -10.55
C LYS A 14 -16.13 -5.19 -10.06
N ARG A 15 -16.15 -4.25 -9.10
CA ARG A 15 -14.92 -3.71 -8.49
C ARG A 15 -14.07 -4.78 -7.80
N PHE A 16 -14.69 -5.79 -7.20
CA PHE A 16 -13.97 -6.93 -6.65
C PHE A 16 -13.58 -7.96 -7.71
N LEU A 17 -14.47 -8.27 -8.66
CA LEU A 17 -14.22 -9.31 -9.65
C LEU A 17 -13.00 -9.01 -10.52
N ASN A 18 -12.78 -7.75 -10.89
CA ASN A 18 -11.62 -7.35 -11.68
C ASN A 18 -10.29 -7.79 -11.03
N PRO A 19 -9.89 -7.30 -9.85
CA PRO A 19 -8.64 -7.72 -9.20
C PRO A 19 -8.64 -9.21 -8.79
N VAL A 20 -9.79 -9.83 -8.51
CA VAL A 20 -9.85 -11.29 -8.24
C VAL A 20 -9.53 -12.11 -9.50
N GLN A 21 -10.04 -11.71 -10.66
CA GLN A 21 -9.76 -12.39 -11.93
C GLN A 21 -8.30 -12.20 -12.35
N GLU A 22 -7.75 -11.01 -12.16
CA GLU A 22 -6.33 -10.74 -12.41
C GLU A 22 -5.43 -11.61 -11.53
N LEU A 23 -5.75 -11.75 -10.23
CA LEU A 23 -5.04 -12.69 -9.35
C LEU A 23 -5.16 -14.14 -9.81
N ARG A 24 -6.30 -14.56 -10.36
CA ARG A 24 -6.45 -15.91 -10.92
C ARG A 24 -5.47 -16.12 -12.06
N LEU A 25 -5.40 -15.18 -13.01
CA LEU A 25 -4.50 -15.26 -14.16
C LEU A 25 -3.03 -15.32 -13.71
N ILE A 26 -2.67 -14.46 -12.76
CA ILE A 26 -1.33 -14.45 -12.17
C ILE A 26 -0.98 -15.79 -11.52
N ILE A 27 -1.89 -16.36 -10.73
CA ILE A 27 -1.66 -17.66 -10.08
C ILE A 27 -1.51 -18.76 -11.14
N THR A 28 -2.36 -18.77 -12.16
CA THR A 28 -2.27 -19.73 -13.27
C THR A 28 -0.91 -19.64 -13.97
N ASN A 29 -0.44 -18.43 -14.27
CA ASN A 29 0.85 -18.20 -14.92
C ASN A 29 2.02 -18.56 -13.99
N ALA A 30 1.95 -18.23 -12.70
CA ALA A 30 2.99 -18.57 -11.74
C ALA A 30 3.12 -20.10 -11.57
N LYS A 31 2.01 -20.85 -11.61
CA LYS A 31 2.01 -22.31 -11.53
C LYS A 31 2.71 -23.00 -12.70
N SER A 32 2.89 -22.33 -13.84
CA SER A 32 3.62 -22.89 -14.98
C SER A 32 5.13 -22.63 -14.92
N GLN A 33 5.61 -21.90 -13.90
CA GLN A 33 7.02 -21.60 -13.72
C GLN A 33 7.66 -22.61 -12.76
N GLU A 34 8.98 -22.82 -12.91
CA GLU A 34 9.76 -23.69 -12.02
C GLU A 34 9.73 -23.20 -10.57
N ASN A 35 9.93 -21.89 -10.37
CA ASN A 35 9.85 -21.26 -9.07
C ASN A 35 8.55 -20.44 -8.92
N ILE A 36 7.48 -21.14 -8.52
CA ILE A 36 6.14 -20.56 -8.31
C ILE A 36 6.14 -19.33 -7.38
N PRO A 37 6.70 -19.37 -6.14
CA PRO A 37 6.64 -18.22 -5.25
C PRO A 37 7.41 -17.01 -5.81
N LEU A 38 8.55 -17.23 -6.50
CA LEU A 38 9.29 -16.16 -7.15
C LEU A 38 8.48 -15.54 -8.31
N ALA A 39 7.91 -16.39 -9.18
CA ALA A 39 7.08 -15.92 -10.29
C ALA A 39 5.83 -15.15 -9.82
N PHE A 40 5.20 -15.60 -8.73
CA PHE A 40 4.09 -14.90 -8.11
C PHE A 40 4.54 -13.54 -7.55
N TYR A 41 5.68 -13.49 -6.87
CA TYR A 41 6.26 -12.26 -6.32
C TYR A 41 6.60 -11.23 -7.42
N GLN A 42 7.23 -11.67 -8.51
CA GLN A 42 7.64 -10.81 -9.62
C GLN A 42 6.47 -10.34 -10.51
N SER A 43 5.26 -10.85 -10.28
CA SER A 43 4.06 -10.43 -10.99
C SER A 43 3.41 -9.17 -10.38
N ALA A 44 2.31 -8.71 -10.98
CA ALA A 44 1.48 -7.63 -10.43
C ALA A 44 0.60 -8.06 -9.23
N ALA A 45 0.83 -9.23 -8.61
CA ALA A 45 -0.01 -9.77 -7.54
C ALA A 45 -0.23 -8.78 -6.39
N ARG A 46 0.85 -8.14 -5.93
CA ARG A 46 0.82 -7.22 -4.78
C ARG A 46 -0.11 -6.04 -5.03
N GLN A 47 -0.16 -5.50 -6.25
CA GLN A 47 -1.06 -4.41 -6.63
C GLN A 47 -2.53 -4.84 -6.48
N TYR A 48 -2.90 -6.00 -7.01
CA TYR A 48 -4.27 -6.50 -6.92
C TYR A 48 -4.66 -6.89 -5.49
N LEU A 49 -3.72 -7.38 -4.67
CA LEU A 49 -3.93 -7.59 -3.24
C LEU A 49 -4.20 -6.28 -2.50
N PHE A 50 -3.47 -5.19 -2.83
CA PHE A 50 -3.78 -3.87 -2.28
C PHE A 50 -5.19 -3.39 -2.67
N TYR A 51 -5.60 -3.60 -3.92
CA TYR A 51 -6.96 -3.24 -4.35
C TYR A 51 -8.03 -4.02 -3.59
N LEU A 52 -7.84 -5.33 -3.42
CA LEU A 52 -8.76 -6.14 -2.65
C LEU A 52 -8.76 -5.78 -1.17
N GLU A 53 -7.61 -5.45 -0.58
CA GLU A 53 -7.56 -4.96 0.80
C GLU A 53 -8.32 -3.63 0.93
N ALA A 54 -8.09 -2.68 0.04
CA ALA A 54 -8.78 -1.39 0.01
C ALA A 54 -10.31 -1.57 -0.06
N LEU A 55 -10.78 -2.41 -0.97
CA LEU A 55 -12.20 -2.74 -1.07
C LEU A 55 -12.69 -3.39 0.23
N CYS A 56 -12.01 -4.40 0.78
CA CYS A 56 -12.43 -4.99 2.06
C CYS A 56 -12.46 -3.97 3.23
N ARG A 57 -11.55 -2.98 3.23
CA ARG A 57 -11.54 -1.90 4.24
C ARG A 57 -12.76 -1.01 4.14
N ILE A 58 -13.23 -0.72 2.94
CA ILE A 58 -14.45 0.05 2.71
C ILE A 58 -15.68 -0.81 3.05
N TYR A 59 -15.81 -1.97 2.41
CA TYR A 59 -17.04 -2.75 2.44
C TYR A 59 -17.32 -3.47 3.77
N LYS A 60 -16.32 -3.62 4.65
CA LYS A 60 -16.56 -4.05 6.04
C LYS A 60 -17.45 -3.07 6.82
N ASN A 61 -17.48 -1.79 6.43
CA ASN A 61 -18.24 -0.74 7.12
C ASN A 61 -19.57 -0.43 6.41
N THR A 62 -19.79 -0.95 5.20
CA THR A 62 -20.97 -0.63 4.38
C THR A 62 -21.89 -1.84 4.16
N ASN A 63 -21.35 -3.06 4.16
CA ASN A 63 -22.10 -4.29 3.89
C ASN A 63 -21.82 -5.34 4.98
N ASN A 64 -21.38 -6.54 4.60
CA ASN A 64 -21.17 -7.67 5.52
C ASN A 64 -19.82 -7.54 6.26
N ASN A 65 -19.86 -6.93 7.45
CA ASN A 65 -18.69 -6.72 8.30
C ASN A 65 -17.86 -8.00 8.55
N LYS A 66 -18.53 -9.11 8.86
CA LYS A 66 -17.87 -10.38 9.19
C LYS A 66 -17.15 -10.97 7.97
N LEU A 67 -17.80 -10.96 6.81
CA LEU A 67 -17.21 -11.44 5.56
C LEU A 67 -15.98 -10.62 5.18
N PHE A 68 -16.11 -9.29 5.06
CA PHE A 68 -15.02 -8.44 4.58
C PHE A 68 -13.86 -8.35 5.57
N LYS A 69 -14.09 -8.47 6.88
CA LYS A 69 -13.00 -8.65 7.86
C LYS A 69 -12.21 -9.93 7.60
N LYS A 70 -12.90 -11.05 7.35
CA LYS A 70 -12.26 -12.33 7.07
C LYS A 70 -11.52 -12.31 5.74
N LEU A 71 -12.12 -11.75 4.69
CA LEU A 71 -11.46 -11.58 3.39
C LEU A 71 -10.19 -10.73 3.53
N LYS A 72 -10.32 -9.56 4.17
CA LYS A 72 -9.18 -8.67 4.44
C LYS A 72 -8.03 -9.40 5.12
N PHE A 73 -8.32 -10.20 6.15
CA PHE A 73 -7.28 -10.94 6.88
C PHE A 73 -6.46 -11.86 5.96
N ASN A 74 -7.13 -12.65 5.12
CA ASN A 74 -6.42 -13.56 4.20
C ASN A 74 -5.62 -12.81 3.13
N ILE A 75 -6.20 -11.75 2.56
CA ILE A 75 -5.54 -10.91 1.55
C ILE A 75 -4.30 -10.23 2.14
N LYS A 76 -4.46 -9.64 3.33
CA LYS A 76 -3.39 -8.96 4.04
C LYS A 76 -2.24 -9.91 4.39
N SER A 77 -2.54 -11.15 4.81
CA SER A 77 -1.49 -12.13 5.09
C SER A 77 -0.59 -12.36 3.87
N LEU A 78 -1.16 -12.40 2.66
CA LEU A 78 -0.39 -12.59 1.43
C LEU A 78 0.35 -11.32 1.01
N GLU A 79 -0.28 -10.14 1.14
CA GLU A 79 0.36 -8.85 0.86
C GLU A 79 1.55 -8.60 1.80
N ASP A 80 1.38 -8.81 3.11
CA ASP A 80 2.44 -8.62 4.10
C ASP A 80 3.63 -9.56 3.82
N GLN A 81 3.37 -10.81 3.39
CA GLN A 81 4.43 -11.74 3.03
C GLN A 81 5.19 -11.31 1.77
N LEU A 82 4.49 -10.81 0.73
CA LEU A 82 5.13 -10.22 -0.44
C LEU A 82 5.96 -8.99 -0.06
N GLY A 83 5.49 -8.17 0.88
CA GLY A 83 6.23 -7.01 1.38
C GLY A 83 7.55 -7.38 2.06
N LYS A 84 7.63 -8.53 2.73
CA LYS A 84 8.88 -9.03 3.32
C LYS A 84 9.86 -9.52 2.26
N VAL A 85 9.38 -10.25 1.24
CA VAL A 85 10.19 -10.69 0.10
C VAL A 85 10.80 -9.47 -0.61
N ASP A 86 9.96 -8.49 -0.93
CA ASP A 86 10.33 -7.21 -1.56
C ASP A 86 11.42 -6.47 -0.77
N GLN A 87 11.26 -6.39 0.56
CA GLN A 87 12.23 -5.72 1.42
C GLN A 87 13.64 -6.33 1.30
N TYR A 88 13.76 -7.66 1.47
CA TYR A 88 15.06 -8.31 1.44
C TYR A 88 15.67 -8.37 0.03
N GLU A 89 14.84 -8.58 -1.01
CA GLU A 89 15.33 -8.52 -2.39
C GLU A 89 15.85 -7.14 -2.75
N SER A 90 15.10 -6.07 -2.40
CA SER A 90 15.50 -4.69 -2.66
C SER A 90 16.83 -4.34 -1.99
N PHE A 91 17.00 -4.68 -0.71
CA PHE A 91 18.26 -4.45 -0.01
C PHE A 91 19.41 -5.28 -0.57
N HIS A 92 19.19 -6.56 -0.87
CA HIS A 92 20.21 -7.40 -1.49
C HIS A 92 20.66 -6.82 -2.85
N ASN A 93 19.72 -6.43 -3.72
CA ASN A 93 20.00 -5.85 -5.03
C ASN A 93 20.67 -4.48 -4.95
N LYS A 94 20.39 -3.72 -3.90
CA LYS A 94 21.02 -2.43 -3.64
C LYS A 94 22.47 -2.63 -3.18
N PHE A 95 22.69 -3.44 -2.15
CA PHE A 95 24.01 -3.61 -1.55
C PHE A 95 24.97 -4.47 -2.39
N SER A 96 24.46 -5.38 -3.22
CA SER A 96 25.30 -6.14 -4.16
C SER A 96 26.02 -5.27 -5.20
N LYS A 97 25.54 -4.04 -5.43
CA LYS A 97 26.17 -3.06 -6.33
C LYS A 97 27.28 -2.26 -5.66
N LEU A 98 27.43 -2.39 -4.35
CA LEU A 98 28.46 -1.68 -3.59
C LEU A 98 29.75 -2.49 -3.59
N LYS A 99 30.82 -1.91 -4.16
CA LYS A 99 32.10 -2.60 -4.36
C LYS A 99 32.69 -3.21 -3.09
N ASP A 100 32.53 -2.52 -1.96
CA ASP A 100 33.17 -2.88 -0.69
C ASP A 100 32.17 -3.36 0.37
N PHE A 101 30.96 -3.78 -0.04
CA PHE A 101 29.98 -4.30 0.92
C PHE A 101 30.35 -5.73 1.37
N PRO A 102 30.37 -6.02 2.69
CA PRO A 102 30.86 -7.30 3.19
C PRO A 102 30.03 -8.48 2.68
N ALA A 103 30.70 -9.47 2.09
CA ALA A 103 30.06 -10.67 1.53
C ALA A 103 29.24 -11.45 2.58
N VAL A 104 29.69 -11.46 3.84
CA VAL A 104 28.95 -12.11 4.95
C VAL A 104 27.58 -11.47 5.18
N LEU A 105 27.48 -10.13 5.13
CA LEU A 105 26.22 -9.41 5.29
C LEU A 105 25.32 -9.59 4.06
N LEU A 106 25.91 -9.61 2.85
CA LEU A 106 25.16 -9.84 1.61
C LEU A 106 24.57 -11.26 1.56
N ASN A 107 25.35 -12.26 1.95
CA ASN A 107 24.90 -13.65 2.06
C ASN A 107 23.76 -13.78 3.07
N GLN A 108 23.84 -13.11 4.22
CA GLN A 108 22.77 -13.09 5.21
C GLN A 108 21.47 -12.50 4.66
N LEU A 109 21.55 -11.40 3.90
CA LEU A 109 20.39 -10.83 3.19
C LEU A 109 19.78 -11.81 2.19
N PHE A 110 20.62 -12.48 1.40
CA PHE A 110 20.15 -13.49 0.46
C PHE A 110 19.46 -14.65 1.17
N GLN A 111 19.98 -15.10 2.32
CA GLN A 111 19.32 -16.12 3.12
C GLN A 111 17.95 -15.66 3.62
N HIS A 112 17.82 -14.42 4.12
CA HIS A 112 16.52 -13.86 4.49
C HIS A 112 15.55 -13.80 3.33
N PHE A 113 16.00 -13.38 2.14
CA PHE A 113 15.19 -13.39 0.93
C PHE A 113 14.67 -14.81 0.59
N GLN A 114 15.56 -15.82 0.60
CA GLN A 114 15.17 -17.21 0.36
C GLN A 114 14.19 -17.74 1.42
N ASN A 115 14.40 -17.39 2.69
CA ASN A 115 13.49 -17.75 3.77
C ASN A 115 12.10 -17.14 3.58
N GLU A 116 12.01 -15.88 3.18
CA GLU A 116 10.71 -15.24 2.93
C GLU A 116 10.03 -15.74 1.65
N LEU A 117 10.77 -16.18 0.63
CA LEU A 117 10.21 -16.90 -0.52
C LEU A 117 9.65 -18.26 -0.12
N ASN A 118 10.33 -19.01 0.76
CA ASN A 118 9.82 -20.26 1.30
C ASN A 118 8.56 -20.04 2.14
N ASN A 119 8.52 -18.99 2.96
CA ASN A 119 7.33 -18.58 3.70
C ASN A 119 6.16 -18.23 2.76
N LEU A 120 6.43 -17.53 1.66
CA LEU A 120 5.43 -17.24 0.62
C LEU A 120 4.89 -18.53 -0.01
N SER A 121 5.77 -19.48 -0.36
CA SER A 121 5.37 -20.79 -0.87
C SER A 121 4.44 -21.53 0.08
N ASN A 122 4.84 -21.62 1.35
CA ASN A 122 4.05 -22.25 2.41
C ASN A 122 2.68 -21.59 2.56
N LEU A 123 2.63 -20.25 2.51
CA LEU A 123 1.38 -19.51 2.60
C LEU A 123 0.45 -19.76 1.40
N LEU A 124 1.00 -19.73 0.18
CA LEU A 124 0.25 -20.01 -1.06
C LEU A 124 -0.40 -21.40 -1.04
N ILE A 125 0.30 -22.40 -0.50
CA ILE A 125 -0.20 -23.77 -0.35
C ILE A 125 -1.23 -23.84 0.78
N LYS A 126 -0.85 -23.44 2.00
CA LYS A 126 -1.67 -23.55 3.22
C LYS A 126 -3.01 -22.85 3.08
N ASP A 127 -3.02 -21.68 2.44
CA ASP A 127 -4.24 -20.90 2.25
C ASP A 127 -5.02 -21.27 0.98
N ASN A 128 -4.61 -22.33 0.29
CA ASN A 128 -5.24 -22.88 -0.91
C ASN A 128 -5.26 -21.88 -2.09
N TRP A 129 -4.25 -21.03 -2.22
CA TRP A 129 -4.13 -20.17 -3.42
C TRP A 129 -3.77 -21.00 -4.66
N LEU A 130 -2.98 -22.07 -4.50
CA LEU A 130 -2.52 -22.93 -5.61
C LEU A 130 -3.40 -24.17 -5.88
N ASN A 131 -4.44 -24.41 -5.07
CA ASN A 131 -5.23 -25.66 -5.11
C ASN A 131 -6.22 -25.71 -6.28
N ASP A 132 -6.09 -26.64 -7.22
CA ASP A 132 -6.96 -26.68 -8.42
C ASP A 132 -8.44 -26.97 -8.15
N LYS A 133 -8.76 -27.72 -7.09
CA LYS A 133 -10.14 -28.15 -6.79
C LYS A 133 -10.89 -27.21 -5.84
N LYS A 134 -10.16 -26.57 -4.92
CA LYS A 134 -10.70 -25.69 -3.88
C LYS A 134 -9.85 -24.41 -3.76
N ASN A 135 -9.56 -23.75 -4.88
CA ASN A 135 -8.73 -22.54 -4.82
C ASN A 135 -9.44 -21.42 -4.06
N ARG A 136 -8.63 -20.57 -3.44
CA ARG A 136 -9.06 -19.41 -2.67
C ARG A 136 -9.82 -18.40 -3.53
N VAL A 137 -9.46 -18.26 -4.81
CA VAL A 137 -10.07 -17.29 -5.73
C VAL A 137 -11.55 -17.64 -5.98
N ASP A 138 -11.87 -18.88 -6.31
CA ASP A 138 -13.24 -19.38 -6.47
C ASP A 138 -14.04 -19.16 -5.19
N LYS A 139 -13.45 -19.46 -4.03
CA LYS A 139 -14.09 -19.22 -2.74
C LYS A 139 -14.44 -17.76 -2.51
N ILE A 140 -13.56 -16.83 -2.90
CA ILE A 140 -13.83 -15.38 -2.81
C ILE A 140 -15.02 -15.03 -3.71
N ILE A 141 -15.03 -15.51 -4.96
CA ILE A 141 -16.12 -15.24 -5.91
C ILE A 141 -17.46 -15.75 -5.37
N THR A 142 -17.53 -17.00 -4.90
CA THR A 142 -18.77 -17.56 -4.31
C THR A 142 -19.22 -16.79 -3.06
N GLN A 143 -18.28 -16.21 -2.29
CA GLN A 143 -18.64 -15.40 -1.14
C GLN A 143 -19.18 -14.02 -1.53
N LEU A 144 -18.62 -13.41 -2.58
CA LEU A 144 -19.07 -12.11 -3.10
C LEU A 144 -20.46 -12.18 -3.75
N ASP A 145 -20.78 -13.30 -4.37
CA ASP A 145 -22.11 -13.55 -4.97
C ASP A 145 -23.24 -13.54 -3.93
N LYS A 146 -22.93 -13.94 -2.69
CA LYS A 146 -23.89 -14.01 -1.58
C LYS A 146 -24.04 -12.71 -0.81
N VAL A 147 -23.35 -11.64 -1.25
CA VAL A 147 -23.44 -10.34 -0.59
C VAL A 147 -24.69 -9.63 -1.08
N ASP A 148 -25.50 -9.17 -0.13
CA ASP A 148 -26.54 -8.20 -0.42
C ASP A 148 -25.88 -6.82 -0.63
N TRP A 149 -25.74 -6.44 -1.90
CA TRP A 149 -25.05 -5.22 -2.30
C TRP A 149 -25.98 -4.03 -2.18
N LEU A 150 -25.44 -2.90 -1.72
CA LEU A 150 -26.20 -1.65 -1.67
C LEU A 150 -26.55 -1.19 -3.09
N ASN A 151 -27.62 -0.42 -3.21
CA ASN A 151 -27.88 0.30 -4.46
C ASN A 151 -26.78 1.37 -4.71
N PRO A 152 -26.59 1.83 -5.96
CA PRO A 152 -25.47 2.71 -6.31
C PRO A 152 -25.38 4.00 -5.49
N GLU A 153 -26.52 4.63 -5.18
CA GLU A 153 -26.56 5.89 -4.42
C GLU A 153 -26.20 5.71 -2.95
N GLU A 154 -26.79 4.71 -2.29
CA GLU A 154 -26.46 4.37 -0.91
C GLU A 154 -25.00 3.96 -0.77
N GLU A 155 -24.51 3.18 -1.73
CA GLU A 155 -23.13 2.78 -1.78
C GLU A 155 -22.19 3.98 -1.89
N LYS A 156 -22.40 4.87 -2.87
CA LYS A 156 -21.59 6.08 -3.08
C LYS A 156 -21.46 6.89 -1.78
N LYS A 157 -22.59 7.13 -1.10
CA LYS A 157 -22.64 7.83 0.21
C LYS A 157 -21.90 7.06 1.30
N ALA A 158 -22.06 5.74 1.35
CA ALA A 158 -21.41 4.90 2.36
C ALA A 158 -19.89 4.84 2.16
N ILE A 159 -19.41 4.79 0.91
CA ILE A 159 -18.00 4.89 0.53
C ILE A 159 -17.45 6.25 0.95
N ALA A 160 -18.10 7.35 0.56
CA ALA A 160 -17.65 8.70 0.89
C ALA A 160 -17.55 8.92 2.40
N LYS A 161 -18.58 8.48 3.16
CA LYS A 161 -18.59 8.51 4.62
C LYS A 161 -17.46 7.68 5.23
N THR A 162 -17.12 6.54 4.65
CA THR A 162 -16.05 5.66 5.13
C THR A 162 -14.67 6.30 4.95
N ILE A 163 -14.35 6.78 3.74
CA ILE A 163 -13.07 7.46 3.46
C ILE A 163 -12.95 8.71 4.35
N ARG A 164 -14.04 9.46 4.50
CA ARG A 164 -14.09 10.64 5.38
C ARG A 164 -13.78 10.29 6.83
N LYS A 165 -14.30 9.16 7.32
CA LYS A 165 -14.01 8.68 8.68
C LYS A 165 -12.53 8.30 8.81
N GLU A 166 -11.94 7.67 7.80
CA GLU A 166 -10.51 7.35 7.80
C GLU A 166 -9.65 8.62 7.87
N ILE A 167 -9.95 9.66 7.07
CA ILE A 167 -9.26 10.96 7.14
C ILE A 167 -9.38 11.58 8.54
N LYS A 168 -10.58 11.56 9.14
CA LYS A 168 -10.78 12.06 10.51
C LYS A 168 -9.94 11.29 11.53
N THR A 169 -9.81 9.98 11.38
CA THR A 169 -8.97 9.15 12.25
C THR A 169 -7.51 9.53 12.11
N VAL A 170 -6.99 9.75 10.89
CA VAL A 170 -5.60 10.19 10.68
C VAL A 170 -5.34 11.51 11.39
N LEU A 171 -6.21 12.50 11.18
CA LEU A 171 -6.11 13.81 11.83
C LEU A 171 -6.17 13.70 13.35
N LYS A 172 -7.05 12.85 13.89
CA LYS A 172 -7.17 12.62 15.33
C LYS A 172 -5.91 11.96 15.89
N ASP A 173 -5.47 10.85 15.30
CA ASP A 173 -4.34 10.06 15.77
C ASP A 173 -3.02 10.85 15.67
N TYR A 174 -2.90 11.75 14.69
CA TYR A 174 -1.80 12.70 14.62
C TYR A 174 -1.85 13.75 15.75
N LYS A 175 -3.01 14.40 15.94
CA LYS A 175 -3.20 15.42 16.99
C LYS A 175 -3.04 14.89 18.41
N SER A 176 -3.37 13.62 18.64
CA SER A 176 -3.25 12.98 19.94
C SER A 176 -1.88 12.32 20.16
N GLU A 177 -0.89 12.60 19.31
CA GLU A 177 0.47 12.03 19.35
C GLU A 177 0.53 10.50 19.30
N LYS A 178 -0.56 9.83 18.87
CA LYS A 178 -0.56 8.38 18.67
C LYS A 178 0.32 8.00 17.48
N LEU A 179 0.42 8.88 16.49
CA LEU A 179 1.39 8.80 15.40
C LEU A 179 2.67 9.57 15.78
N ASN A 180 3.40 9.06 16.76
CA ASN A 180 4.64 9.69 17.23
C ASN A 180 5.80 9.40 16.25
N PHE A 181 6.29 10.45 15.59
CA PHE A 181 7.38 10.36 14.62
C PHE A 181 8.75 10.08 15.24
N ASP A 182 8.90 10.08 16.57
CA ASP A 182 10.08 9.51 17.23
C ASP A 182 10.29 8.03 16.91
N LYS A 183 9.27 7.34 16.40
CA LYS A 183 9.36 5.97 15.92
C LYS A 183 9.13 5.93 14.40
N ILE A 184 10.12 5.45 13.66
CA ILE A 184 10.05 5.38 12.18
C ILE A 184 8.91 4.44 11.75
N GLU A 185 8.84 3.23 12.30
CA GLU A 185 7.80 2.26 11.92
C GLU A 185 6.42 2.61 12.53
N GLU A 186 6.35 2.87 13.84
CA GLU A 186 5.05 3.11 14.49
C GLU A 186 4.45 4.50 14.21
N GLY A 187 5.28 5.48 13.83
CA GLY A 187 4.86 6.86 13.56
C GLY A 187 4.85 7.18 12.08
N VAL A 188 6.05 7.28 11.49
CA VAL A 188 6.23 7.72 10.09
C VAL A 188 5.58 6.74 9.12
N HIS A 189 5.88 5.44 9.26
CA HIS A 189 5.33 4.42 8.38
C HIS A 189 3.82 4.28 8.54
N GLU A 190 3.29 4.26 9.76
CA GLU A 190 1.84 4.18 9.97
C GLU A 190 1.10 5.42 9.46
N PHE A 191 1.63 6.63 9.66
CA PHE A 191 1.05 7.85 9.10
C PHE A 191 0.98 7.78 7.58
N ARG A 192 2.11 7.44 6.93
CA ARG A 192 2.17 7.25 5.47
C ARG A 192 1.22 6.15 5.00
N ARG A 193 1.19 5.00 5.67
CA ARG A 193 0.32 3.87 5.33
C ARG A 193 -1.15 4.29 5.38
N ASN A 194 -1.54 5.11 6.36
CA ASN A 194 -2.89 5.63 6.48
C ASN A 194 -3.24 6.61 5.34
N LEU A 195 -2.34 7.52 4.97
CA LEU A 195 -2.54 8.42 3.82
C LEU A 195 -2.66 7.65 2.50
N ARG A 196 -1.78 6.66 2.29
CA ARG A 196 -1.72 5.87 1.06
C ARG A 196 -3.04 5.17 0.73
N TRP A 197 -3.82 4.79 1.74
CA TRP A 197 -5.14 4.16 1.50
C TRP A 197 -6.10 5.07 0.72
N ILE A 198 -6.02 6.39 0.86
CA ILE A 198 -6.89 7.32 0.12
C ILE A 198 -6.60 7.21 -1.38
N SER A 199 -5.32 7.21 -1.78
CA SER A 199 -4.92 7.06 -3.18
C SER A 199 -5.21 5.66 -3.72
N ILE A 200 -4.97 4.60 -2.93
CA ILE A 200 -5.30 3.22 -3.34
C ILE A 200 -6.83 3.06 -3.51
N ASN A 201 -7.64 3.67 -2.65
CA ASN A 201 -9.10 3.62 -2.79
C ASN A 201 -9.56 4.22 -4.13
N ALA A 202 -8.95 5.33 -4.56
CA ALA A 202 -9.29 5.96 -5.85
C ALA A 202 -9.06 5.00 -7.04
N GLN A 203 -7.99 4.21 -6.98
CA GLN A 203 -7.67 3.19 -7.99
C GLN A 203 -8.61 1.97 -7.87
N ALA A 204 -8.75 1.42 -6.67
CA ALA A 204 -9.51 0.20 -6.41
C ALA A 204 -11.01 0.34 -6.66
N LEU A 205 -11.56 1.55 -6.53
CA LEU A 205 -12.97 1.84 -6.80
C LEU A 205 -13.32 1.97 -8.28
N ASN A 206 -12.32 1.79 -9.16
CA ASN A 206 -12.47 1.61 -10.61
C ASN A 206 -13.35 2.68 -11.27
N GLY A 207 -12.94 3.93 -11.12
CA GLY A 207 -13.54 5.08 -11.80
C GLY A 207 -14.62 5.81 -10.99
N LEU A 208 -15.01 5.31 -9.81
CA LEU A 208 -15.95 6.02 -8.92
C LEU A 208 -15.36 7.32 -8.36
N ILE A 209 -14.06 7.37 -8.11
CA ILE A 209 -13.38 8.60 -7.68
C ILE A 209 -12.71 9.22 -8.91
N GLN A 210 -12.96 10.51 -9.12
CA GLN A 210 -12.34 11.31 -10.19
C GLN A 210 -11.71 12.58 -9.61
N LEU A 211 -10.75 13.15 -10.33
CA LEU A 211 -10.15 14.43 -9.97
C LEU A 211 -10.85 15.56 -10.72
N LYS A 212 -11.19 16.63 -9.99
CA LYS A 212 -11.70 17.88 -10.57
C LYS A 212 -10.61 18.94 -10.47
N LYS A 213 -10.43 19.70 -11.54
CA LYS A 213 -9.59 20.89 -11.52
C LYS A 213 -10.14 21.90 -10.53
N ASP A 214 -9.25 22.59 -9.84
CA ASP A 214 -9.59 23.59 -8.84
C ASP A 214 -8.59 24.75 -8.87
N GLU A 215 -9.03 25.89 -8.32
CA GLU A 215 -8.25 27.13 -8.33
C GLU A 215 -7.07 27.10 -7.34
N LYS A 216 -6.96 26.08 -6.49
CA LYS A 216 -5.89 25.97 -5.48
C LYS A 216 -4.57 25.45 -6.03
N ALA A 217 -4.52 25.12 -7.32
CA ALA A 217 -3.27 24.72 -7.97
C ALA A 217 -2.15 25.75 -7.79
N ALA A 218 -2.49 27.05 -7.76
CA ALA A 218 -1.52 28.12 -7.49
C ALA A 218 -0.96 28.05 -6.06
N ASP A 219 -1.84 27.88 -5.06
CA ASP A 219 -1.47 27.79 -3.64
C ASP A 219 -0.62 26.55 -3.34
N PHE A 220 -0.84 25.47 -4.08
CA PHE A 220 -0.21 24.17 -3.83
C PHE A 220 0.97 23.86 -4.75
N LYS A 221 1.45 24.83 -5.53
CA LYS A 221 2.51 24.64 -6.55
C LYS A 221 3.72 23.85 -6.05
N LYS A 222 4.11 24.00 -4.78
CA LYS A 222 5.21 23.25 -4.14
C LYS A 222 5.05 21.72 -4.17
N TYR A 223 3.82 21.22 -4.28
CA TYR A 223 3.50 19.80 -4.34
C TYR A 223 3.32 19.26 -5.76
N LEU A 224 3.15 20.14 -6.75
CA LEU A 224 2.83 19.80 -8.14
C LEU A 224 4.12 19.57 -8.94
N THR A 225 4.97 18.66 -8.47
CA THR A 225 6.20 18.31 -9.18
C THR A 225 5.91 17.48 -10.42
N HIS A 226 6.88 17.37 -11.34
CA HIS A 226 6.74 16.58 -12.55
C HIS A 226 6.46 15.10 -12.23
N GLU A 227 7.14 14.56 -11.23
CA GLU A 227 7.02 13.18 -10.76
C GLU A 227 5.62 12.93 -10.18
N VAL A 228 5.11 13.87 -9.39
CA VAL A 228 3.77 13.77 -8.80
C VAL A 228 2.71 13.81 -9.87
N ILE A 229 2.73 14.79 -10.77
CA ILE A 229 1.71 14.93 -11.83
C ILE A 229 1.67 13.68 -12.72
N ASN A 230 2.84 13.10 -13.02
CA ASN A 230 2.94 11.95 -13.93
C ASN A 230 2.82 10.59 -13.23
N SER A 231 2.69 10.55 -11.90
CA SER A 231 2.55 9.33 -11.12
C SER A 231 1.36 8.48 -11.59
N LEU A 232 1.58 7.16 -11.70
CA LEU A 232 0.51 6.22 -12.04
C LEU A 232 -0.64 6.23 -11.04
N PHE A 233 -0.37 6.54 -9.76
CA PHE A 233 -1.41 6.66 -8.73
C PHE A 233 -2.33 7.86 -8.92
N ASN A 234 -1.88 8.87 -9.68
CA ASN A 234 -2.61 10.10 -9.97
C ASN A 234 -3.35 10.04 -11.32
N LYS A 235 -3.09 8.99 -12.12
CA LYS A 235 -3.89 8.67 -13.31
C LYS A 235 -5.12 7.88 -12.87
N MET A 236 -6.27 8.55 -12.82
CA MET A 236 -7.52 7.90 -12.40
C MET A 236 -7.97 6.84 -13.41
N PRO A 237 -8.54 5.72 -12.95
CA PRO A 237 -9.23 4.81 -13.85
C PRO A 237 -10.31 5.55 -14.65
N LYS A 238 -10.51 5.14 -15.91
CA LYS A 238 -11.43 5.80 -16.83
C LYS A 238 -12.81 5.98 -16.18
N ASN A 239 -13.34 7.20 -16.26
CA ASN A 239 -14.70 7.48 -15.83
C ASN A 239 -15.69 6.57 -16.59
N ARG A 240 -16.62 5.98 -15.85
CA ARG A 240 -17.67 5.15 -16.42
C ARG A 240 -18.94 5.97 -16.50
N ALA A 241 -19.54 6.05 -17.69
CA ALA A 241 -20.74 6.84 -17.94
C ALA A 241 -21.95 6.40 -17.08
N ASP A 242 -21.93 5.18 -16.54
CA ASP A 242 -22.98 4.64 -15.68
C ASP A 242 -22.78 4.92 -14.18
N LEU A 243 -21.76 5.71 -13.80
CA LEU A 243 -21.46 6.04 -12.40
C LEU A 243 -21.55 7.54 -12.16
N GLU A 244 -22.27 7.93 -11.11
CA GLU A 244 -22.11 9.24 -10.51
C GLU A 244 -20.85 9.24 -9.64
N VAL A 245 -19.92 10.15 -9.93
CA VAL A 245 -18.57 10.13 -9.38
C VAL A 245 -18.45 10.89 -8.07
N ILE A 246 -17.49 10.50 -7.25
CA ILE A 246 -16.99 11.27 -6.11
C ILE A 246 -15.79 12.09 -6.61
N GLU A 247 -15.90 13.41 -6.57
CA GLU A 247 -14.84 14.28 -7.07
C GLU A 247 -13.91 14.74 -5.94
N PHE A 248 -12.61 14.55 -6.11
CA PHE A 248 -11.57 15.18 -5.30
C PHE A 248 -10.95 16.37 -6.00
N SER A 249 -10.65 17.42 -5.24
CA SER A 249 -9.73 18.48 -5.64
C SER A 249 -8.42 17.86 -6.15
N GLU A 250 -8.11 18.11 -7.42
CA GLU A 250 -6.91 17.62 -8.09
C GLU A 250 -5.65 18.11 -7.37
N SER A 251 -5.58 19.39 -7.03
CA SER A 251 -4.41 19.98 -6.38
C SER A 251 -4.17 19.38 -4.98
N ALA A 252 -5.24 19.16 -4.21
CA ALA A 252 -5.15 18.52 -2.89
C ALA A 252 -4.80 17.03 -2.99
N PHE A 253 -5.28 16.32 -4.01
CA PHE A 253 -4.92 14.92 -4.23
C PHE A 253 -3.46 14.76 -4.65
N TYR A 254 -2.93 15.69 -5.45
CA TYR A 254 -1.50 15.72 -5.79
C TYR A 254 -0.65 16.04 -4.57
N ALA A 255 -1.07 16.97 -3.70
CA ALA A 255 -0.40 17.22 -2.43
C ALA A 255 -0.35 15.98 -1.53
N LEU A 256 -1.45 15.21 -1.46
CA LEU A 256 -1.47 13.92 -0.78
C LEU A 256 -0.44 12.94 -1.39
N SER A 257 -0.41 12.82 -2.72
CA SER A 257 0.54 11.95 -3.43
C SER A 257 1.99 12.37 -3.18
N TRP A 258 2.29 13.67 -3.18
CA TRP A 258 3.61 14.21 -2.89
C TRP A 258 4.06 13.81 -1.48
N LEU A 259 3.22 14.02 -0.47
CA LEU A 259 3.56 13.67 0.91
C LEU A 259 3.77 12.16 1.09
N ILE A 260 3.00 11.31 0.40
CA ILE A 260 3.21 9.86 0.41
C ILE A 260 4.57 9.47 -0.20
N ALA A 261 5.02 10.17 -1.25
CA ALA A 261 6.31 9.94 -1.88
C ALA A 261 7.46 10.39 -0.98
N GLU A 262 7.47 11.66 -0.55
CA GLU A 262 8.51 12.23 0.31
C GLU A 262 8.64 11.47 1.64
N SER A 263 7.51 11.09 2.24
CA SER A 263 7.54 10.28 3.47
C SER A 263 8.00 8.85 3.23
N GLY A 264 7.90 8.35 1.99
CA GLY A 264 8.48 7.09 1.56
C GLY A 264 9.99 7.16 1.52
N ASP A 265 10.53 8.16 0.82
CA ASP A 265 11.97 8.35 0.66
C ASP A 265 12.66 8.52 2.01
N LEU A 266 12.11 9.36 2.89
CA LEU A 266 12.61 9.57 4.24
C LEU A 266 12.57 8.30 5.10
N LYS A 267 11.55 7.46 4.92
CA LYS A 267 11.44 6.18 5.62
C LYS A 267 12.47 5.18 5.09
N ASP A 268 12.67 5.13 3.79
CA ASP A 268 13.58 4.19 3.14
C ASP A 268 15.06 4.52 3.47
N GLU A 269 15.42 5.80 3.60
CA GLU A 269 16.70 6.22 4.19
C GLU A 269 16.89 5.66 5.61
N GLY A 270 15.89 5.83 6.48
CA GLY A 270 15.97 5.33 7.86
C GLY A 270 16.06 3.80 7.96
N LEU A 271 15.34 3.09 7.08
CA LEU A 271 15.34 1.63 7.05
C LEU A 271 16.64 1.02 6.54
N GLU A 272 17.34 1.70 5.64
CA GLU A 272 18.65 1.25 5.16
C GLU A 272 19.64 1.08 6.32
N LEU A 273 19.74 2.10 7.18
CA LEU A 273 20.62 2.06 8.35
C LEU A 273 20.22 0.92 9.31
N ILE A 274 18.93 0.82 9.65
CA ILE A 274 18.40 -0.21 10.54
C ILE A 274 18.68 -1.61 10.00
N CYS A 275 18.56 -1.81 8.68
CA CYS A 275 18.83 -3.07 8.03
C CYS A 275 20.30 -3.48 8.19
N ILE A 276 21.23 -2.59 7.90
CA ILE A 276 22.67 -2.87 8.02
C ILE A 276 23.05 -3.17 9.47
N GLU A 277 22.57 -2.37 10.43
CA GLU A 277 22.80 -2.61 11.85
C GLU A 277 22.28 -3.98 12.31
N LYS A 278 21.08 -4.38 11.85
CA LYS A 278 20.50 -5.69 12.14
C LYS A 278 21.37 -6.82 11.59
N LEU A 279 21.85 -6.71 10.35
CA LEU A 279 22.70 -7.73 9.74
C LEU A 279 24.04 -7.87 10.46
N MET A 280 24.66 -6.75 10.87
CA MET A 280 25.91 -6.78 11.63
C MET A 280 25.75 -7.51 12.97
N LYS A 281 24.61 -7.31 13.66
CA LYS A 281 24.28 -8.04 14.89
C LYS A 281 24.06 -9.52 14.65
N GLU A 282 23.28 -9.88 13.63
CA GLU A 282 22.95 -11.28 13.33
C GLU A 282 24.14 -12.11 12.88
N THR A 283 25.21 -11.47 12.39
CA THR A 283 26.41 -12.13 11.86
C THR A 283 27.62 -11.99 12.76
N ASP A 284 27.46 -11.39 13.95
CA ASP A 284 28.56 -11.05 14.87
C ASP A 284 29.72 -10.33 14.15
N PHE A 285 29.39 -9.47 13.18
CA PHE A 285 30.38 -8.85 12.28
C PHE A 285 31.37 -7.96 13.03
N ILE A 286 30.88 -7.25 14.04
CA ILE A 286 31.65 -6.35 14.90
C ILE A 286 30.98 -6.26 16.27
N THR A 287 31.69 -5.75 17.26
CA THR A 287 31.17 -5.51 18.61
C THR A 287 30.04 -4.47 18.60
N ASP A 288 29.03 -4.69 19.45
CA ASP A 288 27.80 -3.88 19.51
C ASP A 288 28.02 -2.37 19.63
N ASP A 289 29.08 -1.95 20.35
CA ASP A 289 29.44 -0.55 20.56
C ASP A 289 29.85 0.18 19.26
N LYS A 290 30.25 -0.58 18.23
CA LYS A 290 30.73 -0.03 16.95
C LYS A 290 29.73 -0.14 15.81
N ILE A 291 28.66 -0.93 15.96
CA ILE A 291 27.72 -1.24 14.87
C ILE A 291 27.13 0.01 14.24
N ALA A 292 26.63 0.96 15.05
CA ALA A 292 26.01 2.18 14.52
C ALA A 292 26.99 3.06 13.73
N THR A 293 28.26 3.08 14.12
CA THR A 293 29.31 3.84 13.42
C THR A 293 29.70 3.14 12.12
N GLU A 294 29.82 1.81 12.14
CA GLU A 294 30.20 1.03 10.97
C GLU A 294 29.08 0.98 9.92
N ALA A 295 27.82 0.82 10.34
CA ALA A 295 26.67 0.76 9.44
C ALA A 295 26.54 2.01 8.56
N LYS A 296 26.85 3.20 9.11
CA LYS A 296 26.84 4.47 8.36
C LYS A 296 27.80 4.49 7.18
N LYS A 297 28.90 3.74 7.22
CA LYS A 297 29.87 3.68 6.10
C LYS A 297 29.28 2.99 4.87
N PHE A 298 28.32 2.08 5.08
CA PHE A 298 27.66 1.33 4.02
C PHE A 298 26.33 1.95 3.57
N ALA A 299 25.73 2.80 4.41
CA ALA A 299 24.47 3.46 4.15
C ALA A 299 24.64 4.67 3.19
N GLN A 300 24.94 4.41 1.91
CA GLN A 300 25.37 5.44 0.95
C GLN A 300 24.32 6.51 0.65
N ASN A 301 23.03 6.24 0.87
CA ASN A 301 21.96 7.18 0.58
C ASN A 301 21.40 7.89 1.82
N VAL A 302 21.96 7.63 3.00
CA VAL A 302 21.52 8.28 4.23
C VAL A 302 22.15 9.66 4.30
N GLN A 303 21.42 10.66 3.81
CA GLN A 303 21.84 12.06 3.88
C GLN A 303 21.50 12.68 5.24
N LEU A 304 20.44 12.17 5.86
CA LEU A 304 19.92 12.67 7.12
C LEU A 304 20.11 11.63 8.22
N SER A 305 20.53 12.08 9.39
CA SER A 305 20.45 11.26 10.60
C SER A 305 18.99 10.91 10.90
N LEU A 306 18.77 9.83 11.67
CA LEU A 306 17.43 9.48 12.14
C LEU A 306 16.72 10.66 12.84
N LYS A 307 17.45 11.51 13.56
CA LYS A 307 16.88 12.70 14.19
C LYS A 307 16.40 13.74 13.17
N GLU A 308 17.17 13.97 12.12
CA GLU A 308 16.83 14.91 11.04
C GLU A 308 15.68 14.39 10.18
N ILE A 309 15.64 13.09 9.88
CA ILE A 309 14.51 12.43 9.19
C ILE A 309 13.20 12.71 9.94
N LYS A 310 13.21 12.51 11.28
CA LYS A 310 12.04 12.73 12.14
C LYS A 310 11.61 14.20 12.16
N ALA A 311 12.56 15.12 12.31
CA ALA A 311 12.29 16.55 12.33
C ALA A 311 11.74 17.05 10.98
N LYS A 312 12.33 16.58 9.87
CA LYS A 312 11.86 16.89 8.52
C LYS A 312 10.45 16.34 8.30
N MET A 313 10.18 15.09 8.66
CA MET A 313 8.84 14.49 8.58
C MET A 313 7.81 15.31 9.37
N LYS A 314 8.13 15.71 10.60
CA LYS A 314 7.24 16.52 11.43
C LYS A 314 6.89 17.85 10.74
N THR A 315 7.90 18.54 10.22
CA THR A 315 7.75 19.81 9.50
C THR A 315 6.85 19.66 8.27
N LEU A 316 7.10 18.64 7.44
CA LEU A 316 6.31 18.38 6.23
C LEU A 316 4.85 18.08 6.56
N VAL A 317 4.61 17.25 7.58
CA VAL A 317 3.25 16.88 7.99
C VAL A 317 2.51 18.03 8.66
N ASP A 318 3.20 18.86 9.46
CA ASP A 318 2.61 20.05 10.05
C ASP A 318 2.12 21.03 8.99
N ALA A 319 2.97 21.34 7.99
CA ALA A 319 2.57 22.18 6.87
C ALA A 319 1.35 21.60 6.13
N PHE A 320 1.39 20.31 5.83
CA PHE A 320 0.31 19.61 5.13
C PHE A 320 -1.03 19.60 5.90
N ILE A 321 -0.98 19.43 7.22
CA ILE A 321 -2.18 19.31 8.07
C ILE A 321 -2.72 20.66 8.54
N TYR A 322 -1.85 21.56 9.01
CA TYR A 322 -2.24 22.78 9.70
C TYR A 322 -2.23 24.00 8.79
N ASP A 323 -1.21 24.14 7.95
CA ASP A 323 -1.04 25.32 7.11
C ASP A 323 -1.87 25.20 5.85
N ASP A 324 -1.59 24.17 5.04
CA ASP A 324 -2.22 23.94 3.74
C ASP A 324 -3.57 23.20 3.87
N LYS A 325 -3.80 22.55 5.02
CA LYS A 325 -5.06 21.88 5.40
C LYS A 325 -5.55 20.88 4.34
N ILE A 326 -4.63 20.16 3.71
CA ILE A 326 -4.93 19.28 2.56
C ILE A 326 -6.00 18.24 2.88
N LEU A 327 -5.89 17.58 4.04
CA LEU A 327 -6.87 16.58 4.48
C LEU A 327 -8.25 17.19 4.75
N GLU A 328 -8.34 18.44 5.18
CA GLU A 328 -9.62 19.13 5.39
C GLU A 328 -10.32 19.42 4.06
N ILE A 329 -9.55 19.72 3.01
CA ILE A 329 -10.06 19.93 1.65
C ILE A 329 -10.66 18.63 1.12
N LEU A 330 -9.89 17.54 1.14
CA LEU A 330 -10.37 16.21 0.73
C LEU A 330 -11.59 15.75 1.56
N LYS A 331 -11.60 16.08 2.86
CA LYS A 331 -12.76 15.80 3.73
C LYS A 331 -14.01 16.60 3.36
N LYS A 332 -13.84 17.83 2.85
CA LYS A 332 -14.94 18.69 2.39
C LYS A 332 -15.51 18.16 1.07
N ASP A 333 -14.66 17.72 0.16
CA ASP A 333 -15.07 17.06 -1.09
C ASP A 333 -15.99 15.86 -0.82
N LEU A 334 -15.63 15.03 0.18
CA LEU A 334 -16.46 13.90 0.63
C LEU A 334 -17.76 14.29 1.37
N LYS A 335 -17.93 15.57 1.76
CA LYS A 335 -19.19 16.06 2.37
C LYS A 335 -20.24 16.38 1.32
N ALA A 336 -19.81 16.70 0.11
CA ALA A 336 -20.70 17.10 -0.98
C ALA A 336 -21.46 15.91 -1.59
N VAL A 337 -21.06 14.68 -1.23
CA VAL A 337 -21.68 13.39 -1.55
C VAL A 337 -22.64 12.99 -0.45
#